data_AF-A0A9D9UWH4-F1
#
_entry.id   AF-A0A9D9UWH4-F1
#
_cell.length_a   1.000
_cell.length_b   1.000
_cell.length_c   1.000
_cell.angle_alpha   90.00
_cell.angle_beta   90.00
_cell.angle_gamma   90.00
#
_symmetry.space_group_name_H-M   'P 1'
#
loop_
_entity.id
_entity.type
_entity.pdbx_description
1 polymer ?
#
loop_
_entity_poly.entity_id
_entity_poly.type
_entity_poly.pdbx_seq_one_letter_code
_entity_poly.pdbx_strand_id
1 'polypeptide(L)'
;MSRVSSFTFGTYKVDTATSTLSFTYKIGFKSGRVKTYTDQLFLHGVPPEAWEKIPKSVLEPTLQSLLLMLGINYWTVYPTRNMRIEGFTLTREQAEFWNSLYLNGLAEFFYLMKMDFHDLIAFPFDESAIASVPTAFKRPTRSLLLNGAGKDSILSAEMLKESGTPFDFFAFSPTLAHERIAKLVGANTVHVTRRRDPWIKFPVTFGAVSTAYPSVSTFTFIAVLVAELLGYDSIVFSNERSADIGNLTYHGLPVNHQWCKSSEAEKMTNDYIQRYITPDIRTSSLLRKFSELEIVRRFVTYPQYLYAVTSCNSYFCFSRFEQRFLRTPYWCRSCPKCVFLFSCFAAFLPKDEVVAMFGANLYARRRHLRLIRRILGLEGFKPLDCVGEPEEMILAMHYAAEGKEYEGTPAMRVFSERFPSTYDFAEAERKVFATGS
;
A
#
# COMPACT_ATOMS: atom_id res chain seq x y z
N MET A 1 2.34 27.00 18.02
CA MET A 1 2.04 27.11 16.58
C MET A 1 0.81 27.99 16.41
N SER A 2 0.83 28.97 15.50
CA SER A 2 -0.37 29.76 15.18
C SER A 2 -1.47 28.81 14.70
N ARG A 3 -2.67 28.92 15.27
CA ARG A 3 -3.82 28.09 14.86
C ARG A 3 -4.09 28.32 13.36
N VAL A 4 -4.19 27.23 12.61
CA VAL A 4 -4.55 27.24 11.18
C VAL A 4 -5.99 27.74 11.05
N SER A 5 -6.27 28.54 10.02
CA SER A 5 -7.61 29.05 9.71
C SER A 5 -8.20 28.43 8.45
N SER A 6 -7.37 28.04 7.48
CA SER A 6 -7.81 27.42 6.22
C SER A 6 -6.71 26.60 5.56
N PHE A 7 -7.12 25.57 4.82
CA PHE A 7 -6.28 24.78 3.94
C PHE A 7 -6.83 24.88 2.52
N THR A 8 -6.03 25.34 1.58
CA THR A 8 -6.44 25.48 0.18
C THR A 8 -5.63 24.53 -0.69
N PHE A 9 -6.33 23.63 -1.38
CA PHE A 9 -5.83 22.92 -2.56
C PHE A 9 -5.68 23.97 -3.67
N GLY A 10 -4.45 24.33 -3.99
CA GLY A 10 -4.14 25.42 -4.92
C GLY A 10 -4.24 24.97 -6.37
N THR A 11 -3.18 25.23 -7.13
CA THR A 11 -3.10 24.89 -8.55
C THR A 11 -2.06 23.82 -8.82
N TYR A 12 -2.11 23.22 -10.01
CA TYR A 12 -1.07 22.37 -10.57
C TYR A 12 -0.48 22.97 -11.85
N LYS A 13 0.76 22.60 -12.17
CA LYS A 13 1.46 22.92 -13.42
C LYS A 13 2.15 21.68 -13.95
N VAL A 14 2.12 21.49 -15.27
CA VAL A 14 2.82 20.41 -15.96
C VAL A 14 3.89 21.03 -16.85
N ASP A 15 5.13 20.64 -16.63
CA ASP A 15 6.24 20.84 -17.55
C ASP A 15 6.41 19.57 -18.39
N THR A 16 5.92 19.61 -19.63
CA THR A 16 5.92 18.46 -20.55
C THR A 16 7.32 18.14 -21.08
N ALA A 17 8.24 19.10 -21.11
CA ALA A 17 9.61 18.88 -21.58
C ALA A 17 10.39 17.98 -20.63
N THR A 18 10.12 18.11 -19.33
CA THR A 18 10.77 17.30 -18.28
C THR A 18 9.85 16.27 -17.63
N SER A 19 8.58 16.20 -18.07
CA SER A 19 7.53 15.40 -17.44
C SER A 19 7.44 15.62 -15.92
N THR A 20 7.54 16.88 -15.51
CA THR A 20 7.47 17.31 -14.11
C THR A 20 6.13 17.96 -13.80
N LEU A 21 5.43 17.45 -12.79
CA LEU A 21 4.21 18.06 -12.26
C LEU A 21 4.53 18.79 -10.97
N SER A 22 4.00 19.99 -10.80
CA SER A 22 4.10 20.77 -9.57
C SER A 22 2.72 21.12 -9.05
N PHE A 23 2.45 20.81 -7.79
CA PHE A 23 1.19 21.07 -7.08
C PHE A 23 1.42 22.08 -5.96
N THR A 24 0.46 22.98 -5.74
CA THR A 24 0.57 24.02 -4.70
C THR A 24 -0.51 23.89 -3.64
N TYR A 25 -0.13 24.14 -2.39
CA TYR A 25 -1.04 24.10 -1.23
C TYR A 25 -0.84 25.36 -0.39
N LYS A 26 -1.92 26.07 -0.05
CA LYS A 26 -1.85 27.31 0.73
C LYS A 26 -2.47 27.11 2.11
N ILE A 27 -1.72 27.50 3.15
CA ILE A 27 -2.15 27.40 4.54
C ILE A 27 -2.39 28.81 5.07
N GLY A 28 -3.64 29.12 5.40
CA GLY A 28 -4.01 30.35 6.09
C GLY A 28 -3.89 30.17 7.60
N PHE A 29 -3.34 31.16 8.29
CA PHE A 29 -3.25 31.19 9.75
C PHE A 29 -4.17 32.26 10.32
N LYS A 30 -4.65 32.07 11.56
CA LYS A 30 -5.47 33.08 12.26
C LYS A 30 -4.78 34.45 12.44
N SER A 31 -3.46 34.51 12.28
CA SER A 31 -2.68 35.76 12.24
C SER A 31 -2.84 36.58 10.95
N GLY A 32 -3.57 36.06 9.95
CA GLY A 32 -3.67 36.64 8.61
C GLY A 32 -2.53 36.24 7.66
N ARG A 33 -1.47 35.62 8.17
CA ARG A 33 -0.38 35.08 7.33
C ARG A 33 -0.88 33.92 6.47
N VAL A 34 -0.40 33.85 5.23
CA VAL A 34 -0.61 32.72 4.32
C VAL A 34 0.75 32.15 3.93
N LYS A 35 0.91 30.83 3.98
CA LYS A 35 2.12 30.14 3.52
C LYS A 35 1.77 29.16 2.40
N THR A 36 2.53 29.21 1.31
CA THR A 36 2.38 28.31 0.17
C THR A 36 3.47 27.24 0.22
N TYR A 37 3.08 26.01 -0.09
CA TYR A 37 3.94 24.84 -0.21
C TYR A 37 3.88 24.28 -1.62
N THR A 38 4.93 23.59 -2.04
CA THR A 38 4.98 22.94 -3.36
C THR A 38 5.37 21.47 -3.27
N ASP A 39 4.58 20.62 -3.93
CA ASP A 39 4.87 19.21 -4.14
C ASP A 39 5.18 18.94 -5.61
N GLN A 40 6.12 18.05 -5.89
CA GLN A 40 6.50 17.75 -7.27
C GLN A 40 6.56 16.25 -7.53
N LEU A 41 6.00 15.84 -8.66
CA LEU A 41 6.17 14.50 -9.24
C LEU A 41 7.05 14.60 -10.48
N PHE A 42 7.97 13.65 -10.62
CA PHE A 42 8.82 13.49 -11.80
C PHE A 42 8.50 12.14 -12.42
N LEU A 43 7.95 12.16 -13.64
CA LEU A 43 7.56 10.98 -14.41
C LEU A 43 8.73 10.62 -15.33
N HIS A 44 9.51 9.62 -14.94
CA HIS A 44 10.71 9.24 -15.66
C HIS A 44 10.37 8.38 -16.87
N GLY A 45 11.02 8.65 -18.00
CA GLY A 45 10.79 7.91 -19.24
C GLY A 45 9.46 8.22 -19.94
N VAL A 46 8.73 9.25 -19.49
CA VAL A 46 7.57 9.79 -20.23
C VAL A 46 8.06 10.90 -21.16
N PRO A 47 7.98 10.71 -22.49
CA PRO A 47 8.48 11.69 -23.44
C PRO A 47 7.45 12.82 -23.65
N PRO A 48 7.87 14.03 -24.10
CA PRO A 48 6.97 15.16 -24.29
C PRO A 48 5.77 14.85 -25.21
N GLU A 49 5.98 14.05 -26.24
CA GLU A 49 4.95 13.67 -27.22
C GLU A 49 3.83 12.83 -26.58
N ALA A 50 4.08 12.16 -25.45
CA ALA A 50 3.04 11.44 -24.72
C ALA A 50 1.99 12.42 -24.17
N TRP A 51 2.39 13.61 -23.74
CA TRP A 51 1.47 14.64 -23.25
C TRP A 51 0.66 15.28 -24.38
N GLU A 52 1.24 15.41 -25.56
CA GLU A 52 0.56 16.01 -26.73
C GLU A 52 -0.50 15.09 -27.34
N LYS A 53 -0.28 13.77 -27.26
CA LYS A 53 -1.21 12.75 -27.80
C LYS A 53 -2.49 12.61 -26.99
N ILE A 54 -2.47 12.95 -25.70
CA ILE A 54 -3.62 12.74 -24.83
C ILE A 54 -4.41 14.05 -24.71
N PRO A 55 -5.73 14.05 -25.01
CA PRO A 55 -6.55 15.23 -24.87
C PRO A 55 -6.54 15.77 -23.43
N LYS A 56 -6.58 17.10 -23.30
CA LYS A 56 -6.67 17.75 -21.98
C LYS A 56 -7.86 17.26 -21.16
N SER A 57 -8.99 16.98 -21.81
CA SER A 57 -10.20 16.46 -21.16
C SER A 57 -10.04 15.07 -20.55
N VAL A 58 -9.03 14.30 -20.96
CA VAL A 58 -8.66 13.00 -20.35
C VAL A 58 -7.76 13.24 -19.14
N LEU A 59 -6.73 14.09 -19.27
CA LEU A 59 -5.74 14.29 -18.20
C LEU A 59 -6.24 15.16 -17.05
N GLU A 60 -7.10 16.15 -17.32
CA GLU A 60 -7.48 17.17 -16.33
C GLU A 60 -8.16 16.58 -15.08
N PRO A 61 -9.14 15.66 -15.17
CA PRO A 61 -9.71 15.01 -14.00
C PRO A 61 -8.68 14.25 -13.15
N THR A 62 -7.70 13.60 -13.79
CA THR A 62 -6.59 12.91 -13.11
C THR A 62 -5.69 13.91 -12.38
N LEU A 63 -5.34 15.02 -13.01
CA LEU A 63 -4.50 16.07 -12.42
C LEU A 63 -5.18 16.76 -11.23
N GLN A 64 -6.48 17.03 -11.33
CA GLN A 64 -7.29 17.56 -10.24
C GLN A 64 -7.36 16.55 -9.07
N SER A 65 -7.61 15.28 -9.36
CA SER A 65 -7.64 14.22 -8.35
C SER A 65 -6.29 14.01 -7.68
N LEU A 66 -5.18 14.12 -8.42
CA LEU A 66 -3.82 14.09 -7.88
C LEU A 66 -3.55 15.28 -6.96
N LEU A 67 -4.00 16.49 -7.30
CA LEU A 67 -3.88 17.65 -6.41
C LEU A 67 -4.53 17.37 -5.06
N LEU A 68 -5.74 16.81 -5.05
CA LEU A 68 -6.45 16.45 -3.83
C LEU A 68 -5.77 15.29 -3.09
N MET A 69 -5.38 14.23 -3.78
CA MET A 69 -4.73 13.06 -3.17
C MET A 69 -3.37 13.42 -2.54
N LEU A 70 -2.49 14.12 -3.26
CA LEU A 70 -1.17 14.49 -2.73
C LEU A 70 -1.25 15.54 -1.61
N GLY A 71 -2.31 16.36 -1.62
CA GLY A 71 -2.59 17.38 -0.62
C GLY A 71 -2.82 16.81 0.78
N ILE A 72 -3.19 15.54 0.88
CA ILE A 72 -3.42 14.85 2.17
C ILE A 72 -2.21 14.98 3.10
N ASN A 73 -0.98 14.89 2.56
CA ASN A 73 0.23 14.97 3.37
C ASN A 73 0.53 16.38 3.89
N TYR A 74 0.00 17.42 3.24
CA TYR A 74 0.10 18.80 3.74
C TYR A 74 -1.03 19.08 4.72
N TRP A 75 -2.22 18.54 4.46
CA TRP A 75 -3.37 18.67 5.35
C TRP A 75 -3.11 18.00 6.70
N THR A 76 -2.48 16.83 6.75
CA THR A 76 -2.14 16.16 8.03
C THR A 76 -1.19 16.97 8.91
N VAL A 77 -0.37 17.85 8.32
CA VAL A 77 0.49 18.79 9.08
C VAL A 77 -0.31 19.99 9.60
N TYR A 78 -1.37 20.38 8.88
CA TYR A 78 -2.17 21.57 9.16
C TYR A 78 -3.69 21.26 9.13
N PRO A 79 -4.17 20.32 9.97
CA PRO A 79 -5.55 19.85 9.90
C PRO A 79 -6.52 20.99 10.21
N THR A 80 -7.56 21.12 9.38
CA THR A 80 -8.60 22.15 9.53
C THR A 80 -9.87 21.75 8.78
N ARG A 81 -11.01 22.16 9.34
CA ARG A 81 -12.35 21.98 8.74
C ARG A 81 -12.56 22.86 7.51
N ASN A 82 -11.89 24.01 7.45
CA ASN A 82 -12.04 24.98 6.37
C ASN A 82 -11.12 24.62 5.20
N MET A 83 -11.55 23.65 4.40
CA MET A 83 -10.90 23.24 3.16
C MET A 83 -11.45 24.02 1.97
N ARG A 84 -10.58 24.40 1.04
CA ARG A 84 -10.91 25.17 -0.17
C ARG A 84 -10.21 24.57 -1.38
N ILE A 85 -10.83 24.65 -2.54
CA ILE A 85 -10.26 24.19 -3.81
C ILE A 85 -10.20 25.40 -4.75
N GLU A 86 -9.04 25.62 -5.38
CA GLU A 86 -8.84 26.64 -6.40
C GLU A 86 -8.89 26.02 -7.81
N GLY A 87 -9.63 26.65 -8.72
CA GLY A 87 -9.62 26.33 -10.15
C GLY A 87 -10.63 25.30 -10.64
N PHE A 88 -11.29 24.56 -9.73
CA PHE A 88 -12.38 23.64 -10.07
C PHE A 88 -13.29 23.41 -8.87
N THR A 89 -14.44 22.80 -9.13
CA THR A 89 -15.48 22.53 -8.14
C THR A 89 -15.87 21.06 -8.18
N LEU A 90 -16.08 20.47 -7.00
CA LEU A 90 -16.57 19.10 -6.88
C LEU A 90 -18.10 19.08 -6.90
N THR A 91 -18.69 18.02 -7.45
CA THR A 91 -20.08 17.66 -7.12
C THR A 91 -20.15 17.09 -5.70
N ARG A 92 -21.38 16.97 -5.18
CA ARG A 92 -21.62 16.32 -3.88
C ARG A 92 -21.00 14.93 -3.80
N GLU A 93 -21.23 14.08 -4.81
CA GLU A 93 -20.76 12.70 -4.83
C GLU A 93 -19.22 12.62 -4.86
N GLN A 94 -18.58 13.53 -5.60
CA GLN A 94 -17.12 13.60 -5.61
C GLN A 94 -16.58 14.02 -4.25
N ALA A 95 -17.19 15.01 -3.60
CA ALA A 95 -16.80 15.43 -2.25
C ALA A 95 -17.04 14.33 -1.20
N GLU A 96 -18.14 13.57 -1.31
CA GLU A 96 -18.41 12.41 -0.45
C GLU A 96 -17.35 11.30 -0.60
N PHE A 97 -16.91 11.03 -1.84
CA PHE A 97 -15.77 10.14 -2.07
C PHE A 97 -14.50 10.63 -1.34
N TRP A 98 -14.12 11.90 -1.53
CA TRP A 98 -12.91 12.44 -0.89
C TRP A 98 -13.04 12.50 0.64
N ASN A 99 -14.23 12.80 1.16
CA ASN A 99 -14.52 12.73 2.59
C ASN A 99 -14.28 11.31 3.12
N SER A 100 -14.81 10.30 2.43
CA SER A 100 -14.70 8.90 2.82
C SER A 100 -13.26 8.40 2.72
N LEU A 101 -12.54 8.76 1.67
CA LEU A 101 -11.14 8.40 1.48
C LEU A 101 -10.24 9.02 2.55
N TYR A 102 -10.42 10.31 2.85
CA TYR A 102 -9.64 10.99 3.89
C TYR A 102 -9.98 10.48 5.28
N LEU A 103 -11.27 10.30 5.60
CA LEU A 103 -11.71 9.84 6.91
C LEU A 103 -11.16 8.45 7.22
N ASN A 104 -11.41 7.47 6.36
CA ASN A 104 -10.99 6.10 6.59
C ASN A 104 -9.48 5.92 6.38
N GLY A 105 -8.90 6.56 5.36
CA GLY A 105 -7.47 6.50 5.07
C GLY A 105 -6.59 7.16 6.13
N LEU A 106 -7.14 8.08 6.93
CA LEU A 106 -6.45 8.73 8.05
C LEU A 106 -6.90 8.21 9.42
N ALA A 107 -7.70 7.14 9.50
CA ALA A 107 -8.17 6.58 10.77
C ALA A 107 -7.01 6.28 11.75
N GLU A 108 -5.94 5.66 11.26
CA GLU A 108 -4.73 5.41 12.06
C GLU A 108 -4.02 6.71 12.43
N PHE A 109 -3.95 7.68 11.51
CA PHE A 109 -3.37 8.99 11.79
C PHE A 109 -4.10 9.67 12.95
N PHE A 110 -5.44 9.69 12.94
CA PHE A 110 -6.22 10.30 14.02
C PHE A 110 -6.00 9.58 15.36
N TYR A 111 -5.94 8.25 15.34
CA TYR A 111 -5.65 7.44 16.54
C TYR A 111 -4.26 7.77 17.11
N LEU A 112 -3.21 7.76 16.27
CA LEU A 112 -1.84 8.04 16.69
C LEU A 112 -1.65 9.47 17.18
N MET A 113 -2.32 10.42 16.53
CA MET A 113 -2.28 11.84 16.90
C MET A 113 -3.26 12.19 18.04
N LYS A 114 -4.05 11.23 18.52
CA LYS A 114 -5.10 11.43 19.54
C LYS A 114 -6.04 12.59 19.20
N MET A 115 -6.41 12.67 17.93
CA MET A 115 -7.27 13.73 17.39
C MET A 115 -8.73 13.28 17.39
N ASP A 116 -9.62 14.22 17.71
CA ASP A 116 -11.04 14.09 17.39
C ASP A 116 -11.25 14.55 15.94
N PHE A 117 -11.77 13.65 15.10
CA PHE A 117 -11.96 13.87 13.68
C PHE A 117 -13.41 14.19 13.30
N HIS A 118 -14.35 14.22 14.27
CA HIS A 118 -15.74 14.57 13.97
C HIS A 118 -15.81 15.94 13.29
N ASP A 119 -16.55 16.02 12.18
CA ASP A 119 -16.66 17.14 11.24
C ASP A 119 -15.31 17.72 10.76
N LEU A 120 -14.20 17.01 10.91
CA LEU A 120 -12.88 17.52 10.56
C LEU A 120 -12.64 17.49 9.05
N ILE A 121 -13.13 16.44 8.40
CA ILE A 121 -13.06 16.23 6.97
C ILE A 121 -14.37 16.69 6.33
N ALA A 122 -14.33 17.81 5.62
CA ALA A 122 -15.44 18.38 4.88
C ALA A 122 -14.94 19.02 3.58
N PHE A 123 -14.89 18.24 2.50
CA PHE A 123 -14.53 18.74 1.18
C PHE A 123 -15.62 19.68 0.64
N PRO A 124 -15.25 20.88 0.12
CA PRO A 124 -16.22 21.80 -0.44
C PRO A 124 -16.78 21.25 -1.76
N PHE A 125 -18.07 21.46 -1.98
CA PHE A 125 -18.77 21.12 -3.22
C PHE A 125 -19.82 22.18 -3.55
N ASP A 126 -20.34 22.14 -4.76
CA ASP A 126 -21.45 22.97 -5.22
C ASP A 126 -22.63 22.08 -5.61
N GLU A 127 -23.81 22.33 -5.04
CA GLU A 127 -25.05 21.58 -5.32
C GLU A 127 -25.48 21.66 -6.78
N SER A 128 -25.08 22.74 -7.47
CA SER A 128 -25.42 22.97 -8.87
C SER A 128 -24.37 22.42 -9.84
N ALA A 129 -23.23 21.94 -9.33
CA ALA A 129 -22.18 21.37 -10.18
C ALA A 129 -22.64 20.03 -10.78
N ILE A 130 -22.50 19.92 -12.10
CA ILE A 130 -22.79 18.69 -12.84
C ILE A 130 -21.46 18.03 -13.18
N ALA A 131 -21.31 16.77 -12.81
CA ALA A 131 -20.12 15.99 -13.15
C ALA A 131 -19.99 15.89 -14.67
N SER A 132 -18.81 16.24 -15.18
CA SER A 132 -18.50 16.02 -16.59
C SER A 132 -18.40 14.52 -16.86
N VAL A 133 -18.96 14.07 -17.99
CA VAL A 133 -18.80 12.69 -18.43
C VAL A 133 -17.33 12.47 -18.78
N PRO A 134 -16.66 11.46 -18.21
CA PRO A 134 -15.24 11.24 -18.46
C PRO A 134 -15.03 10.87 -19.94
N THR A 135 -13.99 11.45 -20.54
CA THR A 135 -13.69 11.21 -21.96
C THR A 135 -13.12 9.81 -22.12
N ALA A 136 -13.81 8.96 -22.90
CA ALA A 136 -13.28 7.64 -23.24
C ALA A 136 -12.08 7.78 -24.19
N PHE A 137 -11.01 7.04 -23.90
CA PHE A 137 -9.79 6.98 -24.68
C PHE A 137 -9.27 5.53 -24.69
N LYS A 138 -9.52 4.82 -25.79
CA LYS A 138 -9.19 3.39 -25.89
C LYS A 138 -7.68 3.18 -25.83
N ARG A 139 -7.25 2.23 -25.00
CA ARG A 139 -5.84 1.85 -24.79
C ARG A 139 -5.60 0.41 -25.21
N PRO A 140 -4.35 0.03 -25.54
CA PRO A 140 -4.02 -1.37 -25.78
C PRO A 140 -4.18 -2.18 -24.48
N THR A 141 -4.50 -3.47 -24.62
CA THR A 141 -4.60 -4.37 -23.48
C THR A 141 -3.23 -4.64 -22.90
N ARG A 142 -2.93 -3.99 -21.77
CA ARG A 142 -1.65 -4.03 -21.09
C ARG A 142 -1.78 -3.54 -19.67
N SER A 143 -1.19 -4.28 -18.74
CA SER A 143 -1.25 -3.97 -17.32
C SER A 143 -0.04 -3.19 -16.83
N LEU A 144 -0.31 -2.26 -15.92
CA LEU A 144 0.69 -1.59 -15.10
C LEU A 144 0.67 -2.23 -13.71
N LEU A 145 1.57 -3.19 -13.47
CA LEU A 145 1.64 -3.96 -12.23
C LEU A 145 2.47 -3.21 -11.19
N LEU A 146 1.92 -2.95 -10.01
CA LEU A 146 2.69 -2.33 -8.94
C LEU A 146 3.78 -3.26 -8.41
N ASN A 147 5.01 -2.76 -8.42
CA ASN A 147 6.15 -3.46 -7.86
C ASN A 147 6.29 -3.09 -6.38
N GLY A 148 5.95 -4.02 -5.48
CA GLY A 148 6.16 -3.88 -4.04
C GLY A 148 7.53 -4.38 -3.57
N ALA A 149 8.38 -4.85 -4.50
CA ALA A 149 9.64 -5.54 -4.24
C ALA A 149 9.54 -6.76 -3.29
N GLY A 150 8.34 -7.35 -3.19
CA GLY A 150 8.03 -8.48 -2.32
C GLY A 150 7.49 -9.68 -3.08
N LYS A 151 7.14 -10.73 -2.32
CA LYS A 151 6.65 -12.02 -2.87
C LYS A 151 5.39 -11.83 -3.71
N ASP A 152 4.53 -10.90 -3.29
CA ASP A 152 3.19 -10.68 -3.84
C ASP A 152 3.25 -10.14 -5.27
N SER A 153 4.08 -9.11 -5.48
CA SER A 153 4.30 -8.52 -6.79
C SER A 153 4.99 -9.50 -7.75
N ILE A 154 5.85 -10.39 -7.24
CA ILE A 154 6.50 -11.43 -8.06
C ILE A 154 5.47 -12.46 -8.48
N LEU A 155 4.67 -12.99 -7.54
CA LEU A 155 3.64 -13.97 -7.86
C LEU A 155 2.62 -13.40 -8.85
N SER A 156 2.21 -12.14 -8.66
CA SER A 156 1.31 -11.45 -9.59
C SER A 156 1.92 -11.31 -10.99
N ALA A 157 3.23 -11.04 -11.07
CA ALA A 157 3.94 -10.97 -12.35
C ALA A 157 3.98 -12.33 -13.06
N GLU A 158 4.28 -13.42 -12.34
CA GLU A 158 4.25 -14.77 -12.90
C GLU A 158 2.83 -15.16 -13.36
N MET A 159 1.80 -14.82 -12.59
CA MET A 159 0.41 -15.04 -13.01
C MET A 159 0.04 -14.28 -14.30
N LEU A 160 0.52 -13.05 -14.47
CA LEU A 160 0.31 -12.28 -15.71
C LEU A 160 1.08 -12.87 -16.91
N LYS A 161 2.30 -13.41 -16.68
CA LYS A 161 3.05 -14.13 -17.71
C LYS A 161 2.30 -15.39 -18.15
N GLU A 162 1.81 -16.17 -17.19
CA GLU A 162 1.03 -17.39 -17.45
C GLU A 162 -0.26 -17.10 -18.21
N SER A 163 -0.93 -15.97 -17.94
CA SER A 163 -2.12 -15.54 -18.69
C SER A 163 -1.82 -14.89 -20.04
N GLY A 164 -0.54 -14.70 -20.39
CA GLY A 164 -0.11 -14.00 -21.60
C GLY A 164 -0.48 -12.52 -21.63
N THR A 165 -0.78 -11.90 -20.49
CA THR A 165 -1.14 -10.49 -20.40
C THR A 165 0.11 -9.62 -20.40
N PRO A 166 0.32 -8.74 -21.40
CA PRO A 166 1.49 -7.86 -21.41
C PRO A 166 1.47 -6.92 -20.20
N PHE A 167 2.60 -6.75 -19.52
CA PHE A 167 2.70 -5.83 -18.39
C PHE A 167 4.07 -5.20 -18.26
N ASP A 168 4.11 -4.03 -17.62
CA ASP A 168 5.32 -3.45 -17.04
C ASP A 168 5.11 -3.24 -15.54
N PHE A 169 6.22 -3.19 -14.80
CA PHE A 169 6.18 -2.77 -13.41
C PHE A 169 6.01 -1.27 -13.27
N PHE A 170 5.25 -0.84 -12.26
CA PHE A 170 5.23 0.52 -11.74
C PHE A 170 5.87 0.58 -10.36
N ALA A 171 6.88 1.45 -10.21
CA ALA A 171 7.54 1.66 -8.93
C ALA A 171 7.53 3.14 -8.54
N PHE A 172 7.03 3.44 -7.33
CA PHE A 172 7.10 4.77 -6.76
C PHE A 172 8.39 4.92 -5.94
N SER A 173 9.26 5.84 -6.35
CA SER A 173 10.59 6.06 -5.76
C SER A 173 11.40 4.75 -5.61
N PRO A 174 11.68 4.05 -6.72
CA PRO A 174 12.21 2.67 -6.71
C PRO A 174 13.48 2.54 -5.87
N THR A 175 13.64 1.38 -5.24
CA THR A 175 14.85 0.95 -4.51
C THR A 175 15.60 -0.11 -5.30
N LEU A 176 16.82 -0.46 -4.87
CA LEU A 176 17.60 -1.54 -5.48
C LEU A 176 16.84 -2.89 -5.48
N ALA A 177 15.95 -3.12 -4.51
CA ALA A 177 15.11 -4.31 -4.47
C ALA A 177 14.10 -4.34 -5.65
N HIS A 178 13.51 -3.19 -5.98
CA HIS A 178 12.59 -3.06 -7.12
C HIS A 178 13.32 -3.37 -8.43
N GLU A 179 14.51 -2.77 -8.63
CA GLU A 179 15.36 -2.99 -9.82
C GLU A 179 15.78 -4.45 -9.94
N ARG A 180 16.22 -5.08 -8.84
CA ARG A 180 16.60 -6.49 -8.81
C ARG A 180 15.44 -7.40 -9.22
N ILE A 181 14.25 -7.16 -8.67
CA ILE A 181 13.06 -7.96 -8.97
C ILE A 181 12.62 -7.76 -10.41
N ALA A 182 12.59 -6.53 -10.90
CA ALA A 182 12.27 -6.25 -12.30
C ALA A 182 13.21 -6.99 -13.26
N LYS A 183 14.51 -7.00 -12.96
CA LYS A 183 15.51 -7.74 -13.74
C LYS A 183 15.32 -9.25 -13.68
N LEU A 184 15.03 -9.81 -12.50
CA LEU A 184 14.81 -11.25 -12.32
C LEU A 184 13.54 -11.72 -13.02
N VAL A 185 12.47 -10.93 -12.95
CA VAL A 185 11.21 -11.20 -13.65
C VAL A 185 11.36 -10.96 -15.15
N GLY A 186 12.28 -10.09 -15.58
CA GLY A 186 12.46 -9.73 -16.99
C GLY A 186 11.41 -8.74 -17.50
N ALA A 187 10.90 -7.86 -16.64
CA ALA A 187 9.90 -6.85 -16.98
C ALA A 187 10.49 -5.43 -16.90
N ASN A 188 10.04 -4.53 -17.78
CA ASN A 188 10.43 -3.12 -17.70
C ASN A 188 9.81 -2.47 -16.46
N THR A 189 10.45 -1.41 -15.96
CA THR A 189 9.93 -0.63 -14.83
C THR A 189 9.70 0.81 -15.25
N VAL A 190 8.44 1.23 -15.22
CA VAL A 190 8.05 2.63 -15.21
C VAL A 190 8.13 3.15 -13.78
N HIS A 191 8.72 4.32 -13.58
CA HIS A 191 8.87 4.85 -12.23
C HIS A 191 8.60 6.34 -12.13
N VAL A 192 8.09 6.71 -10.96
CA VAL A 192 7.81 8.10 -10.59
C VAL A 192 8.56 8.41 -9.31
N THR A 193 9.15 9.60 -9.22
CA THR A 193 9.71 10.09 -7.95
C THR A 193 8.94 11.31 -7.48
N ARG A 194 8.84 11.49 -6.16
CA ARG A 194 8.16 12.63 -5.55
C ARG A 194 9.10 13.47 -4.68
N ARG A 195 9.08 14.78 -4.87
CA ARG A 195 9.72 15.76 -4.00
C ARG A 195 8.65 16.56 -3.26
N ARG A 196 8.44 16.21 -2.00
CA ARG A 196 7.68 16.98 -1.03
C ARG A 196 8.43 18.24 -0.61
N ASP A 197 7.69 19.30 -0.28
CA ASP A 197 8.26 20.54 0.27
C ASP A 197 9.15 20.22 1.49
N PRO A 198 10.38 20.75 1.58
CA PRO A 198 11.27 20.48 2.70
C PRO A 198 10.69 20.84 4.07
N TRP A 199 9.86 21.89 4.14
CA TRP A 199 9.31 22.37 5.41
C TRP A 199 8.29 21.41 6.04
N ILE A 200 7.58 20.61 5.24
CA ILE A 200 6.66 19.61 5.79
C ILE A 200 7.38 18.36 6.30
N LYS A 201 8.65 18.15 5.90
CA LYS A 201 9.45 17.02 6.41
C LYS A 201 9.86 17.22 7.86
N PHE A 202 10.15 18.46 8.26
CA PHE A 202 10.64 18.78 9.61
C PHE A 202 9.72 18.21 10.71
N PRO A 203 8.42 18.55 10.82
CA PRO A 203 7.56 18.03 11.88
C PRO A 203 7.42 16.50 11.85
N VAL A 204 7.46 15.89 10.66
CA VAL A 204 7.43 14.44 10.49
C VAL A 204 8.71 13.79 11.02
N THR A 205 9.88 14.34 10.69
CA THR A 205 11.18 13.82 11.12
C THR A 205 11.37 13.91 12.64
N PHE A 206 10.82 14.94 13.29
CA PHE A 206 10.84 15.06 14.76
C PHE A 206 9.73 14.27 15.47
N GLY A 207 8.97 13.44 14.73
CA GLY A 207 7.88 12.62 15.30
C GLY A 207 6.69 13.43 15.81
N ALA A 208 6.59 14.72 15.46
CA ALA A 208 5.50 15.58 15.87
C ALA A 208 4.22 15.34 15.07
N VAL A 209 4.32 14.69 13.90
CA VAL A 209 3.19 14.32 13.03
C VAL A 209 3.40 12.89 12.56
N SER A 210 2.36 12.05 12.70
CA SER A 210 2.38 10.68 12.20
C SER A 210 2.56 10.62 10.69
N THR A 211 3.30 9.61 10.21
CA THR A 211 3.47 9.31 8.78
C THR A 211 2.35 8.46 8.21
N ALA A 212 1.34 8.07 9.00
CA ALA A 212 0.22 7.26 8.51
C ALA A 212 -0.61 8.07 7.51
N TYR A 213 -0.76 7.55 6.29
CA TYR A 213 -1.64 8.08 5.24
C TYR A 213 -1.94 6.95 4.24
N PRO A 214 -3.01 7.05 3.44
CA PRO A 214 -3.39 6.03 2.47
C PRO A 214 -2.45 6.03 1.26
N SER A 215 -1.29 5.38 1.42
CA SER A 215 -0.24 5.37 0.40
C SER A 215 -0.65 4.61 -0.86
N VAL A 216 -1.45 3.55 -0.74
CA VAL A 216 -1.93 2.78 -1.89
C VAL A 216 -2.82 3.62 -2.78
N SER A 217 -3.78 4.35 -2.21
CA SER A 217 -4.61 5.31 -2.97
C SER A 217 -3.75 6.36 -3.68
N THR A 218 -2.69 6.85 -3.01
CA THR A 218 -1.72 7.76 -3.65
C THR A 218 -1.05 7.12 -4.86
N PHE A 219 -0.61 5.87 -4.74
CA PHE A 219 0.00 5.15 -5.86
C PHE A 219 -1.00 4.87 -6.97
N THR A 220 -2.26 4.60 -6.64
CA THR A 220 -3.34 4.40 -7.62
C THR A 220 -3.52 5.63 -8.50
N PHE A 221 -3.73 6.82 -7.92
CA PHE A 221 -3.95 8.04 -8.73
C PHE A 221 -2.72 8.43 -9.57
N ILE A 222 -1.50 8.17 -9.07
CA ILE A 222 -0.29 8.38 -9.87
C ILE A 222 -0.21 7.35 -11.00
N ALA A 223 -0.52 6.08 -10.72
CA ALA A 223 -0.55 5.03 -11.72
C ALA A 223 -1.60 5.28 -12.79
N VAL A 224 -2.76 5.90 -12.47
CA VAL A 224 -3.75 6.35 -13.46
C VAL A 224 -3.12 7.32 -14.44
N LEU A 225 -2.46 8.39 -13.96
CA LEU A 225 -1.78 9.35 -14.85
C LEU A 225 -0.74 8.66 -15.75
N VAL A 226 0.07 7.78 -15.18
CA VAL A 226 1.07 7.02 -15.94
C VAL A 226 0.40 6.11 -16.99
N ALA A 227 -0.68 5.45 -16.61
CA ALA A 227 -1.46 4.58 -17.49
C ALA A 227 -2.10 5.37 -18.64
N GLU A 228 -2.59 6.57 -18.37
CA GLU A 228 -3.13 7.47 -19.40
C GLU A 228 -2.08 7.89 -20.41
N LEU A 229 -0.88 8.27 -19.95
CA LEU A 229 0.20 8.79 -20.80
C LEU A 229 0.92 7.71 -21.61
N LEU A 230 1.11 6.52 -21.01
CA LEU A 230 1.90 5.44 -21.62
C LEU A 230 1.04 4.33 -22.22
N GLY A 231 -0.28 4.43 -22.13
CA GLY A 231 -1.22 3.53 -22.80
C GLY A 231 -1.40 2.18 -22.10
N TYR A 232 -1.80 2.19 -20.84
CA TYR A 232 -2.21 0.99 -20.09
C TYR A 232 -3.71 1.02 -19.81
N ASP A 233 -4.39 -0.11 -19.97
CA ASP A 233 -5.83 -0.24 -19.71
C ASP A 233 -6.15 -0.78 -18.31
N SER A 234 -5.13 -1.25 -17.59
CA SER A 234 -5.29 -1.85 -16.27
C SER A 234 -4.13 -1.50 -15.34
N ILE A 235 -4.46 -1.25 -14.09
CA ILE A 235 -3.51 -1.05 -12.99
C ILE A 235 -3.72 -2.19 -12.02
N VAL A 236 -2.65 -2.95 -11.79
CA VAL A 236 -2.73 -4.20 -11.05
C VAL A 236 -1.96 -4.06 -9.74
N PHE A 237 -2.62 -4.40 -8.65
CA PHE A 237 -2.05 -4.54 -7.32
C PHE A 237 -1.95 -6.02 -6.94
N SER A 238 -1.22 -6.27 -5.85
CA SER A 238 -1.01 -7.62 -5.30
C SER A 238 -1.55 -7.72 -3.88
N ASN A 239 -2.63 -7.00 -3.53
CA ASN A 239 -3.16 -7.05 -2.17
C ASN A 239 -3.89 -8.38 -1.91
N GLU A 240 -3.56 -9.01 -0.79
CA GLU A 240 -4.18 -10.25 -0.29
C GLU A 240 -5.48 -10.01 0.50
N ARG A 241 -6.19 -11.10 0.82
CA ARG A 241 -7.49 -11.08 1.54
C ARG A 241 -7.41 -10.42 2.92
N SER A 242 -6.32 -10.67 3.66
CA SER A 242 -6.18 -10.24 5.06
C SER A 242 -6.05 -8.71 5.24
N ALA A 243 -5.88 -7.96 4.13
CA ALA A 243 -5.88 -6.50 4.12
C ALA A 243 -7.22 -5.86 4.57
N ASP A 244 -8.32 -6.62 4.54
CA ASP A 244 -9.66 -6.14 4.89
C ASP A 244 -9.89 -6.02 6.40
N ILE A 245 -9.03 -6.61 7.22
CA ILE A 245 -9.29 -6.78 8.66
C ILE A 245 -8.71 -5.60 9.46
N GLY A 246 -9.60 -4.84 10.11
CA GLY A 246 -9.24 -3.79 11.07
C GLY A 246 -8.83 -4.34 12.44
N ASN A 247 -8.10 -3.53 13.21
CA ASN A 247 -7.49 -3.97 14.47
C ASN A 247 -8.16 -3.39 15.74
N LEU A 248 -8.81 -2.21 15.65
CA LEU A 248 -9.46 -1.55 16.78
C LEU A 248 -10.50 -0.52 16.33
N THR A 249 -11.26 0.07 17.26
CA THR A 249 -12.18 1.18 17.00
C THR A 249 -11.71 2.43 17.76
N TYR A 250 -11.71 3.59 17.10
CA TYR A 250 -11.32 4.88 17.68
C TYR A 250 -12.39 5.93 17.36
N HIS A 251 -13.00 6.53 18.39
CA HIS A 251 -14.12 7.46 18.25
C HIS A 251 -15.24 6.95 17.31
N GLY A 252 -15.57 5.65 17.41
CA GLY A 252 -16.61 5.02 16.58
C GLY A 252 -16.16 4.61 15.17
N LEU A 253 -14.96 4.99 14.73
CA LEU A 253 -14.40 4.59 13.43
C LEU A 253 -13.50 3.34 13.56
N PRO A 254 -13.72 2.27 12.79
CA PRO A 254 -12.78 1.17 12.70
C PRO A 254 -11.42 1.64 12.16
N VAL A 255 -10.35 1.35 12.90
CA VAL A 255 -8.98 1.67 12.51
C VAL A 255 -8.35 0.43 11.90
N ASN A 256 -8.11 0.50 10.58
CA ASN A 256 -7.34 -0.48 9.82
C ASN A 256 -6.06 0.20 9.28
N HIS A 257 -4.89 -0.25 9.74
CA HIS A 257 -3.57 0.23 9.27
C HIS A 257 -3.39 0.04 7.76
N GLN A 258 -4.09 -0.93 7.19
CA GLN A 258 -4.10 -1.23 5.77
C GLN A 258 -5.40 -0.87 5.07
N TRP A 259 -6.22 0.04 5.61
CA TRP A 259 -7.54 0.33 5.00
C TRP A 259 -7.44 0.62 3.50
N CYS A 260 -6.42 1.35 3.04
CA CYS A 260 -6.21 1.65 1.63
C CYS A 260 -5.88 0.44 0.73
N LYS A 261 -5.63 -0.73 1.30
CA LYS A 261 -5.48 -2.03 0.61
C LYS A 261 -6.74 -2.87 0.68
N SER A 262 -7.75 -2.44 1.44
CA SER A 262 -9.00 -3.20 1.57
C SER A 262 -9.78 -3.26 0.26
N SER A 263 -10.64 -4.26 0.14
CA SER A 263 -11.55 -4.46 -0.98
C SER A 263 -12.55 -3.31 -1.10
N GLU A 264 -13.01 -2.78 0.03
CA GLU A 264 -13.83 -1.57 0.10
C GLU A 264 -13.10 -0.37 -0.52
N ALA A 265 -11.88 -0.08 -0.07
CA ALA A 265 -11.12 1.06 -0.57
C ALA A 265 -10.74 0.92 -2.05
N GLU A 266 -10.36 -0.29 -2.48
CA GLU A 266 -10.08 -0.61 -3.88
C GLU A 266 -11.30 -0.38 -4.76
N LYS A 267 -12.46 -0.93 -4.38
CA LYS A 267 -13.71 -0.77 -5.12
C LYS A 267 -14.14 0.69 -5.18
N MET A 268 -14.18 1.38 -4.04
CA MET A 268 -14.58 2.78 -3.98
C MET A 268 -13.67 3.66 -4.85
N THR A 269 -12.36 3.42 -4.83
CA THR A 269 -11.38 4.16 -5.65
C THR A 269 -11.55 3.82 -7.14
N ASN A 270 -11.72 2.55 -7.50
CA ASN A 270 -11.97 2.13 -8.89
C ASN A 270 -13.24 2.75 -9.44
N ASP A 271 -14.33 2.73 -8.66
CA ASP A 271 -15.63 3.27 -9.07
C ASP A 271 -15.54 4.79 -9.28
N TYR A 272 -14.81 5.51 -8.43
CA TYR A 272 -14.52 6.93 -8.62
C TYR A 272 -13.71 7.19 -9.89
N ILE A 273 -12.65 6.41 -10.13
CA ILE A 273 -11.82 6.53 -11.34
C ILE A 273 -12.67 6.31 -12.59
N GLN A 274 -13.44 5.22 -12.65
CA GLN A 274 -14.25 4.89 -13.83
C GLN A 274 -15.37 5.90 -14.08
N ARG A 275 -15.96 6.46 -13.02
CA ARG A 275 -17.08 7.40 -13.14
C ARG A 275 -16.65 8.83 -13.44
N TYR A 276 -15.53 9.29 -12.87
CA TYR A 276 -15.17 10.72 -12.90
C TYR A 276 -13.83 11.03 -13.56
N ILE A 277 -12.99 10.03 -13.83
CA ILE A 277 -11.66 10.23 -14.42
C ILE A 277 -11.58 9.61 -15.81
N THR A 278 -11.62 8.28 -15.89
CA THR A 278 -11.48 7.56 -17.14
C THR A 278 -12.20 6.22 -17.09
N PRO A 279 -13.12 5.94 -18.04
CA PRO A 279 -13.89 4.70 -18.02
C PRO A 279 -13.08 3.49 -18.52
N ASP A 280 -11.92 3.72 -19.14
CA ASP A 280 -11.14 2.70 -19.85
C ASP A 280 -10.00 2.11 -19.02
N ILE A 281 -9.70 2.67 -17.84
CA ILE A 281 -8.65 2.16 -16.94
C ILE A 281 -9.29 1.52 -15.73
N ARG A 282 -8.94 0.27 -15.46
CA ARG A 282 -9.44 -0.49 -14.30
C ARG A 282 -8.34 -0.72 -13.29
N THR A 283 -8.69 -0.67 -12.01
CA THR A 283 -7.77 -1.00 -10.92
C THR A 283 -8.24 -2.26 -10.21
N SER A 284 -7.36 -3.25 -10.00
CA SER A 284 -7.71 -4.48 -9.31
C SER A 284 -6.53 -5.12 -8.58
N SER A 285 -6.80 -5.95 -7.58
CA SER A 285 -5.79 -6.81 -6.93
C SER A 285 -5.89 -8.27 -7.38
N LEU A 286 -4.82 -8.83 -7.97
CA LEU A 286 -4.81 -10.22 -8.44
C LEU A 286 -4.85 -11.26 -7.32
N LEU A 287 -4.33 -10.90 -6.13
CA LEU A 287 -4.17 -11.85 -5.02
C LEU A 287 -5.33 -11.80 -4.01
N ARG A 288 -6.39 -11.01 -4.28
CA ARG A 288 -7.49 -10.77 -3.35
C ARG A 288 -8.15 -12.04 -2.79
N LYS A 289 -8.22 -13.09 -3.62
CA LYS A 289 -8.86 -14.37 -3.27
C LYS A 289 -7.98 -15.28 -2.40
N PHE A 290 -6.70 -14.95 -2.23
CA PHE A 290 -5.73 -15.78 -1.54
C PHE A 290 -5.42 -15.25 -0.15
N SER A 291 -5.23 -16.18 0.78
CA SER A 291 -4.57 -15.95 2.06
C SER A 291 -3.06 -15.79 1.88
N GLU A 292 -2.37 -15.23 2.87
CA GLU A 292 -0.91 -15.16 2.85
C GLU A 292 -0.30 -16.56 2.76
N LEU A 293 -0.85 -17.53 3.49
CA LEU A 293 -0.34 -18.91 3.46
C LEU A 293 -0.48 -19.52 2.05
N GLU A 294 -1.59 -19.31 1.36
CA GLU A 294 -1.79 -19.75 -0.03
C GLU A 294 -0.83 -19.04 -1.00
N ILE A 295 -0.60 -17.74 -0.81
CA ILE A 295 0.38 -16.99 -1.60
C ILE A 295 1.77 -17.58 -1.41
N VAL A 296 2.18 -17.89 -0.18
CA VAL A 296 3.48 -18.52 0.09
C VAL A 296 3.53 -19.91 -0.54
N ARG A 297 2.48 -20.72 -0.42
CA ARG A 297 2.39 -22.05 -1.05
C ARG A 297 2.61 -22.00 -2.57
N ARG A 298 2.07 -20.99 -3.23
CA ARG A 298 2.29 -20.75 -4.67
C ARG A 298 3.67 -20.17 -4.95
N PHE A 299 4.12 -19.23 -4.14
CA PHE A 299 5.40 -18.54 -4.36
C PHE A 299 6.60 -19.49 -4.25
N VAL A 300 6.56 -20.48 -3.36
CA VAL A 300 7.67 -21.45 -3.21
C VAL A 300 7.91 -22.33 -4.43
N THR A 301 6.95 -22.39 -5.39
CA THR A 301 7.17 -23.10 -6.66
C THR A 301 8.07 -22.34 -7.63
N TYR A 302 8.50 -21.11 -7.29
CA TYR A 302 9.44 -20.30 -8.05
C TYR A 302 10.77 -20.13 -7.27
N PRO A 303 11.60 -21.18 -7.15
CA PRO A 303 12.79 -21.20 -6.30
C PRO A 303 13.82 -20.11 -6.65
N GLN A 304 13.86 -19.66 -7.92
CA GLN A 304 14.76 -18.60 -8.39
C GLN A 304 14.57 -17.26 -7.65
N TYR A 305 13.42 -17.04 -7.01
CA TYR A 305 13.11 -15.79 -6.30
C TYR A 305 13.34 -15.85 -4.79
N LEU A 306 13.50 -17.03 -4.19
CA LEU A 306 13.53 -17.22 -2.72
C LEU A 306 14.60 -16.36 -2.02
N TYR A 307 15.78 -16.23 -2.62
CA TYR A 307 16.90 -15.46 -2.07
C TYR A 307 16.93 -13.99 -2.50
N ALA A 308 15.97 -13.57 -3.32
CA ALA A 308 15.87 -12.20 -3.82
C ALA A 308 14.76 -11.40 -3.15
N VAL A 309 13.79 -12.07 -2.56
CA VAL A 309 12.59 -11.45 -2.01
C VAL A 309 12.82 -10.90 -0.60
N THR A 310 12.11 -9.82 -0.28
CA THR A 310 11.87 -9.41 1.10
C THR A 310 10.51 -8.79 1.24
N SER A 311 9.85 -9.11 2.34
CA SER A 311 8.62 -8.43 2.74
C SER A 311 8.80 -7.72 4.08
N CYS A 312 10.04 -7.55 4.56
CA CYS A 312 10.32 -6.95 5.86
C CYS A 312 10.04 -5.44 5.88
N ASN A 313 9.11 -5.00 6.73
CA ASN A 313 8.76 -3.58 6.88
C ASN A 313 9.99 -2.70 7.22
N SER A 314 10.90 -3.22 8.06
CA SER A 314 12.11 -2.49 8.47
C SER A 314 13.08 -2.20 7.33
N TYR A 315 13.07 -3.01 6.25
CA TYR A 315 13.97 -2.81 5.11
C TYR A 315 13.74 -1.44 4.46
N PHE A 316 12.48 -1.04 4.33
CA PHE A 316 12.09 0.23 3.70
C PHE A 316 12.36 1.45 4.59
N CYS A 317 12.68 1.25 5.88
CA CYS A 317 13.10 2.30 6.78
C CYS A 317 14.61 2.59 6.70
N PHE A 318 15.41 1.70 6.12
CA PHE A 318 16.85 1.93 5.97
C PHE A 318 17.17 2.99 4.93
N SER A 319 18.24 3.75 5.15
CA SER A 319 18.77 4.69 4.17
C SER A 319 19.23 3.99 2.90
N ARG A 320 19.33 4.73 1.79
CA ARG A 320 19.84 4.19 0.51
C ARG A 320 21.26 3.64 0.63
N PHE A 321 22.08 4.26 1.48
CA PHE A 321 23.42 3.79 1.79
C PHE A 321 23.34 2.42 2.46
N GLU A 322 22.60 2.28 3.55
CA GLU A 322 22.43 1.00 4.27
C GLU A 322 21.85 -0.10 3.37
N GLN A 323 20.84 0.21 2.56
CA GLN A 323 20.25 -0.73 1.60
C GLN A 323 21.27 -1.29 0.60
N ARG A 324 22.31 -0.52 0.24
CA ARG A 324 23.38 -0.95 -0.69
C ARG A 324 24.41 -1.89 -0.03
N PHE A 325 24.62 -1.77 1.27
CA PHE A 325 25.56 -2.63 2.02
C PHE A 325 24.92 -3.88 2.60
N LEU A 326 23.59 -3.97 2.63
CA LEU A 326 22.86 -5.20 2.98
C LEU A 326 23.02 -6.26 1.88
N ARG A 327 24.11 -7.02 1.96
CA ARG A 327 24.41 -8.18 1.10
C ARG A 327 23.69 -9.43 1.57
N THR A 328 22.35 -9.45 1.47
CA THR A 328 21.46 -10.58 1.83
C THR A 328 21.59 -11.13 3.28
N PRO A 329 20.52 -11.62 3.92
CA PRO A 329 19.12 -11.48 3.58
C PRO A 329 18.48 -10.26 4.28
N TYR A 330 17.51 -9.66 3.60
CA TYR A 330 16.84 -8.40 3.96
C TYR A 330 15.82 -8.52 5.11
N TRP A 331 15.90 -9.58 5.91
CA TRP A 331 15.00 -9.82 7.02
C TRP A 331 15.61 -9.27 8.30
N CYS A 332 14.89 -8.42 9.03
CA CYS A 332 15.38 -7.91 10.33
C CYS A 332 15.40 -9.01 11.42
N ARG A 333 14.65 -10.11 11.22
CA ARG A 333 14.57 -11.28 12.12
C ARG A 333 14.01 -10.96 13.51
N SER A 334 13.20 -9.89 13.60
CA SER A 334 12.58 -9.44 14.86
C SER A 334 11.17 -8.89 14.69
N CYS A 335 10.80 -8.34 13.52
CA CYS A 335 9.47 -7.76 13.34
C CYS A 335 8.37 -8.83 13.21
N PRO A 336 7.10 -8.48 13.50
CA PRO A 336 5.94 -9.37 13.34
C PRO A 336 5.88 -10.06 11.99
N LYS A 337 6.12 -9.30 10.91
CA LYS A 337 6.09 -9.82 9.55
C LYS A 337 7.18 -10.85 9.25
N CYS A 338 8.38 -10.72 9.83
CA CYS A 338 9.42 -11.74 9.70
C CYS A 338 9.02 -13.03 10.41
N VAL A 339 8.46 -12.93 11.62
CA VAL A 339 8.05 -14.11 12.40
C VAL A 339 6.91 -14.85 11.72
N PHE A 340 5.90 -14.12 11.26
CA PHE A 340 4.77 -14.69 10.53
C PHE A 340 5.19 -15.36 9.22
N LEU A 341 5.95 -14.67 8.37
CA LEU A 341 6.39 -15.25 7.10
C LEU A 341 7.38 -16.40 7.29
N PHE A 342 8.22 -16.37 8.32
CA PHE A 342 9.06 -17.53 8.65
C PHE A 342 8.20 -18.77 8.89
N SER A 343 7.07 -18.62 9.59
CA SER A 343 6.11 -19.71 9.78
C SER A 343 5.47 -20.16 8.46
N CYS A 344 5.02 -19.23 7.62
CA CYS A 344 4.43 -19.59 6.32
C CYS A 344 5.42 -20.30 5.40
N PHE A 345 6.69 -19.89 5.36
CA PHE A 345 7.73 -20.57 4.58
C PHE A 345 8.09 -21.94 5.19
N ALA A 346 8.18 -22.03 6.52
CA ALA A 346 8.42 -23.29 7.24
C ALA A 346 7.32 -24.34 7.02
N ALA A 347 6.12 -23.94 6.59
CA ALA A 347 5.05 -24.85 6.24
C ALA A 347 5.31 -25.64 4.94
N PHE A 348 6.12 -25.09 4.01
CA PHE A 348 6.27 -25.64 2.66
C PHE A 348 7.72 -25.86 2.20
N LEU A 349 8.70 -25.40 2.98
CA LEU A 349 10.12 -25.54 2.67
C LEU A 349 10.87 -26.27 3.80
N PRO A 350 11.92 -27.05 3.46
CA PRO A 350 12.81 -27.65 4.46
C PRO A 350 13.41 -26.60 5.38
N LYS A 351 13.68 -26.98 6.63
CA LYS A 351 14.24 -26.07 7.64
C LYS A 351 15.51 -25.37 7.20
N ASP A 352 16.45 -26.08 6.58
CA ASP A 352 17.73 -25.52 6.18
C ASP A 352 17.56 -24.40 5.15
N GLU A 353 16.61 -24.56 4.22
CA GLU A 353 16.25 -23.54 3.21
C GLU A 353 15.67 -22.29 3.88
N VAL A 354 14.70 -22.46 4.78
CA VAL A 354 14.07 -21.33 5.49
C VAL A 354 15.09 -20.61 6.38
N VAL A 355 15.97 -21.35 7.05
CA VAL A 355 17.04 -20.77 7.87
C VAL A 355 18.03 -20.01 7.00
N ALA A 356 18.39 -20.52 5.82
CA ALA A 356 19.26 -19.83 4.87
C ALA A 356 18.61 -18.54 4.36
N MET A 357 17.32 -18.58 3.99
CA MET A 357 16.56 -17.41 3.54
C MET A 357 16.48 -16.31 4.60
N PHE A 358 16.19 -16.66 5.87
CA PHE A 358 16.02 -15.68 6.96
C PHE A 358 17.32 -15.37 7.70
N GLY A 359 18.37 -16.17 7.51
CA GLY A 359 19.64 -16.09 8.23
C GLY A 359 19.56 -16.50 9.71
N ALA A 360 18.47 -17.11 10.15
CA ALA A 360 18.30 -17.67 11.50
C ALA A 360 16.99 -18.46 11.64
N ASN A 361 17.01 -19.48 12.51
CA ASN A 361 15.79 -20.12 12.99
C ASN A 361 15.06 -19.18 13.98
N LEU A 362 13.91 -18.63 13.57
CA LEU A 362 13.15 -17.70 14.40
C LEU A 362 12.34 -18.40 15.51
N TYR A 363 11.98 -19.67 15.34
CA TYR A 363 11.32 -20.48 16.37
C TYR A 363 12.22 -20.79 17.57
N ALA A 364 13.54 -20.82 17.36
CA ALA A 364 14.52 -21.03 18.42
C ALA A 364 14.63 -19.85 19.41
N ARG A 365 14.19 -18.65 19.03
CA ARG A 365 14.45 -17.41 19.76
C ARG A 365 13.36 -17.09 20.78
N ARG A 366 13.66 -17.27 22.07
CA ARG A 366 12.73 -17.00 23.19
C ARG A 366 12.12 -15.60 23.19
N ARG A 367 12.85 -14.58 22.71
CA ARG A 367 12.36 -13.20 22.62
C ARG A 367 11.12 -13.05 21.73
N HIS A 368 10.87 -13.97 20.79
CA HIS A 368 9.72 -13.93 19.89
C HIS A 368 8.46 -14.56 20.49
N LEU A 369 8.52 -15.23 21.65
CA LEU A 369 7.39 -15.97 22.19
C LEU A 369 6.15 -15.12 22.44
N ARG A 370 6.34 -13.92 23.02
CA ARG A 370 5.23 -12.98 23.21
C ARG A 370 4.59 -12.61 21.88
N LEU A 371 5.40 -12.34 20.86
CA LEU A 371 4.91 -11.97 19.53
C LEU A 371 4.17 -13.13 18.86
N ILE A 372 4.69 -14.35 18.94
CA ILE A 372 4.05 -15.56 18.43
C ILE A 372 2.68 -15.75 19.09
N ARG A 373 2.58 -15.60 20.42
CA ARG A 373 1.29 -15.70 21.13
C ARG A 373 0.27 -14.67 20.63
N ARG A 374 0.70 -13.42 20.37
CA ARG A 374 -0.17 -12.38 19.81
C ARG A 374 -0.62 -12.70 18.38
N ILE A 375 0.26 -13.22 17.53
CA ILE A 375 -0.08 -13.60 16.15
C ILE A 375 -1.02 -14.81 16.13
N LEU A 376 -0.82 -15.79 17.03
CA LEU A 376 -1.72 -16.93 17.25
C LEU A 376 -3.06 -16.56 17.90
N GLY A 377 -3.31 -15.28 18.21
CA GLY A 377 -4.54 -14.84 18.86
C GLY A 377 -4.67 -15.23 20.35
N LEU A 378 -3.58 -15.65 21.00
CA LEU A 378 -3.58 -16.12 22.40
C LEU A 378 -3.48 -14.98 23.43
N GLU A 379 -2.94 -13.82 23.03
CA GLU A 379 -2.70 -12.69 23.94
C GLU A 379 -2.96 -11.34 23.24
N GLY A 380 -3.74 -10.47 23.88
CA GLY A 380 -3.96 -9.09 23.47
C GLY A 380 -4.45 -8.94 22.02
N PHE A 381 -4.13 -7.80 21.41
CA PHE A 381 -4.45 -7.55 20.00
C PHE A 381 -3.28 -7.93 19.08
N LYS A 382 -3.65 -8.38 17.88
CA LYS A 382 -2.76 -8.57 16.72
C LYS A 382 -1.90 -7.30 16.53
N PRO A 383 -0.59 -7.44 16.23
CA PRO A 383 0.23 -6.29 15.89
C PRO A 383 -0.39 -5.47 14.76
N LEU A 384 -0.29 -4.15 14.81
CA LEU A 384 -0.73 -3.26 13.73
C LEU A 384 0.07 -3.43 12.42
N ASP A 385 1.13 -4.24 12.46
CA ASP A 385 1.92 -4.62 11.29
C ASP A 385 1.13 -5.50 10.30
N CYS A 386 1.60 -5.51 9.05
CA CYS A 386 1.08 -6.35 7.98
C CYS A 386 1.36 -7.85 8.21
N VAL A 387 0.64 -8.47 9.14
CA VAL A 387 0.64 -9.91 9.41
C VAL A 387 -0.73 -10.51 9.07
N GLY A 388 -0.78 -11.79 8.71
CA GLY A 388 -2.02 -12.48 8.37
C GLY A 388 -2.90 -12.79 9.58
N GLU A 389 -3.93 -13.58 9.36
CA GLU A 389 -4.90 -14.00 10.38
C GLU A 389 -4.32 -15.06 11.34
N PRO A 390 -4.82 -15.16 12.59
CA PRO A 390 -4.40 -16.20 13.52
C PRO A 390 -4.50 -17.62 12.95
N GLU A 391 -5.57 -17.91 12.21
CA GLU A 391 -5.82 -19.19 11.56
C GLU A 391 -4.72 -19.55 10.56
N GLU A 392 -4.19 -18.57 9.82
CA GLU A 392 -3.06 -18.78 8.91
C GLU A 392 -1.79 -19.13 9.66
N MET A 393 -1.53 -18.47 10.79
CA MET A 393 -0.37 -18.78 11.63
C MET A 393 -0.48 -20.17 12.27
N ILE A 394 -1.67 -20.53 12.75
CA ILE A 394 -1.95 -21.84 13.34
C ILE A 394 -1.67 -22.93 12.31
N LEU A 395 -2.20 -22.79 11.09
CA LEU A 395 -2.03 -23.78 10.04
C LEU A 395 -0.57 -23.84 9.54
N ALA A 396 0.09 -22.70 9.41
CA ALA A 396 1.51 -22.64 9.06
C ALA A 396 2.39 -23.37 10.07
N MET A 397 2.16 -23.15 11.37
CA MET A 397 2.88 -23.84 12.43
C MET A 397 2.53 -25.32 12.51
N HIS A 398 1.28 -25.70 12.19
CA HIS A 398 0.84 -27.09 12.11
C HIS A 398 1.64 -27.86 11.06
N TYR A 399 1.65 -27.40 9.80
CA TYR A 399 2.41 -28.03 8.73
C TYR A 399 3.92 -28.07 9.01
N ALA A 400 4.47 -27.00 9.60
CA ALA A 400 5.87 -27.00 10.02
C ALA A 400 6.17 -28.00 11.17
N ALA A 401 5.19 -28.32 12.01
CA ALA A 401 5.32 -29.30 13.08
C ALA A 401 5.24 -30.75 12.56
N GLU A 402 4.44 -31.01 11.53
CA GLU A 402 4.34 -32.34 10.90
C GLU A 402 5.68 -32.83 10.33
N GLY A 403 6.50 -31.90 9.81
CA GLY A 403 7.86 -32.19 9.34
C GLY A 403 8.88 -32.50 10.44
N LYS A 404 8.56 -32.25 11.73
CA LYS A 404 9.40 -32.47 12.93
C LYS A 404 10.77 -31.76 12.96
N GLU A 405 11.17 -31.05 11.91
CA GLU A 405 12.47 -30.37 11.82
C GLU A 405 12.66 -29.26 12.88
N TYR A 406 11.55 -28.70 13.36
CA TYR A 406 11.50 -27.63 14.37
C TYR A 406 11.11 -28.12 15.77
N GLU A 407 11.04 -29.44 15.97
CA GLU A 407 10.67 -30.04 17.25
C GLU A 407 11.57 -29.54 18.39
N GLY A 408 10.97 -29.35 19.57
CA GLY A 408 11.69 -28.90 20.75
C GLY A 408 12.12 -27.42 20.75
N THR A 409 11.91 -26.66 19.67
CA THR A 409 12.13 -25.20 19.69
C THR A 409 11.12 -24.50 20.62
N PRO A 410 11.48 -23.38 21.28
CA PRO A 410 10.58 -22.67 22.18
C PRO A 410 9.22 -22.31 21.57
N ALA A 411 9.19 -21.88 20.31
CA ALA A 411 7.93 -21.57 19.63
C ALA A 411 7.06 -22.80 19.41
N MET A 412 7.65 -23.91 18.96
CA MET A 412 6.91 -25.16 18.72
C MET A 412 6.38 -25.78 20.01
N ARG A 413 7.10 -25.66 21.13
CA ARG A 413 6.55 -26.08 22.44
C ARG A 413 5.28 -25.32 22.80
N VAL A 414 5.30 -23.98 22.67
CA VAL A 414 4.10 -23.16 22.93
C VAL A 414 2.96 -23.52 21.99
N PHE A 415 3.26 -23.79 20.72
CA PHE A 415 2.26 -24.21 19.75
C PHE A 415 1.65 -25.57 20.11
N SER A 416 2.46 -26.60 20.33
CA SER A 416 1.98 -27.95 20.69
C SER A 416 1.22 -28.00 22.02
N GLU A 417 1.58 -27.16 22.99
CA GLU A 417 0.85 -27.02 24.26
C GLU A 417 -0.55 -26.42 24.08
N ARG A 418 -0.73 -25.54 23.09
CA ARG A 418 -1.99 -24.78 22.89
C ARG A 418 -2.88 -25.35 21.79
N PHE A 419 -2.30 -25.99 20.80
CA PHE A 419 -2.96 -26.56 19.64
C PHE A 419 -2.58 -28.06 19.55
N PRO A 420 -3.14 -28.90 20.44
CA PRO A 420 -2.88 -30.34 20.41
C PRO A 420 -3.48 -30.98 19.14
N SER A 421 -3.16 -32.26 18.89
CA SER A 421 -3.67 -33.02 17.73
C SER A 421 -5.20 -33.13 17.67
N THR A 422 -5.91 -32.82 18.76
CA THR A 422 -7.38 -32.77 18.83
C THR A 422 -7.97 -31.45 18.34
N TYR A 423 -7.15 -30.44 18.04
CA TYR A 423 -7.61 -29.20 17.43
C TYR A 423 -8.12 -29.44 16.01
N ASP A 424 -9.21 -28.79 15.61
CA ASP A 424 -9.80 -28.94 14.27
C ASP A 424 -8.98 -28.16 13.22
N PHE A 425 -7.83 -28.73 12.83
CA PHE A 425 -7.00 -28.18 11.76
C PHE A 425 -7.71 -28.21 10.40
N ALA A 426 -8.66 -29.13 10.19
CA ALA A 426 -9.42 -29.19 8.95
C ALA A 426 -10.37 -27.99 8.80
N GLU A 427 -10.95 -27.49 9.88
CA GLU A 427 -11.71 -26.23 9.85
C GLU A 427 -10.82 -25.03 9.52
N ALA A 428 -9.64 -24.95 10.16
CA ALA A 428 -8.67 -23.90 9.86
C ALA A 428 -8.24 -23.94 8.38
N GLU A 429 -7.96 -25.13 7.84
CA GLU A 429 -7.62 -25.34 6.43
C GLU A 429 -8.74 -24.87 5.49
N ARG A 430 -10.00 -25.27 5.77
CA ARG A 430 -11.16 -24.81 4.99
C ARG A 430 -11.27 -23.29 4.98
N LYS A 431 -11.05 -22.60 6.10
CA LYS A 431 -11.11 -21.13 6.17
C LYS A 431 -9.94 -20.46 5.46
N VAL A 432 -8.72 -20.96 5.65
CA VAL A 432 -7.50 -20.37 5.09
C VAL A 432 -7.43 -20.53 3.57
N PHE A 433 -7.84 -21.68 3.03
CA PHE A 433 -7.81 -21.97 1.59
C PHE A 433 -9.14 -21.83 0.87
N ALA A 434 -10.23 -21.48 1.57
CA ALA A 434 -11.45 -21.05 0.90
C ALA A 434 -11.11 -19.90 -0.05
N THR A 435 -11.39 -20.07 -1.34
CA THR A 435 -11.34 -18.96 -2.28
C THR A 435 -12.40 -17.96 -1.87
N GLY A 436 -11.99 -16.74 -1.49
CA GLY A 436 -12.93 -15.64 -1.27
C GLY A 436 -13.81 -15.49 -2.52
N SER A 437 -15.12 -15.29 -2.31
CA SER A 437 -16.09 -15.07 -3.39
C SER A 437 -15.88 -13.72 -4.06
#